data_AF-A0A553BW77-F1
#
_entry.id   AF-A0A553BW77-F1
#
_cell.length_a   1.000
_cell.length_b   1.000
_cell.length_c   1.000
_cell.angle_alpha   90.00
_cell.angle_beta   90.00
_cell.angle_gamma   90.00
#
_symmetry.space_group_name_H-M   'P 1'
#
loop_
_entity.id
_entity.type
_entity.pdbx_description
1 polymer ?
#
loop_
_entity_poly.entity_id
_entity_poly.type
_entity_poly.pdbx_seq_one_letter_code
_entity_poly.pdbx_strand_id
1 'polypeptide(L)'
;MIFIPSILDFKNEDTFLDLKNRFLNYDERSPSLTPELLLSSIKQTDFEIIYKRMTSYEDQTYHTIYFYKDFLPKKIPFIADQEIRNINLEIEKSFKYKSSECKLYLDEKLKVLKELNLILSKTEFVKEDLKVLLLNENEKIIEFIYSHEIWNNVINHSNKIKLRLSRSEIICLFFLLKQKGLTESKYDNELGKLIENSFEYYSENDDSYKEIKLANKLLASFKNGDKSITTAAESLKNLLSDEDLYTLKQ
;
A
#
# COMPACT_ATOMS: atom_id res chain seq x y z
N MET A 1 16.96 -15.00 13.67
CA MET A 1 15.76 -15.65 13.09
C MET A 1 15.57 -15.19 11.65
N ILE A 2 15.56 -16.13 10.69
CA ILE A 2 15.50 -15.82 9.24
C ILE A 2 14.04 -15.56 8.79
N PHE A 3 13.07 -16.11 9.51
CA PHE A 3 11.65 -15.96 9.20
C PHE A 3 11.17 -14.50 9.29
N ILE A 4 10.36 -14.11 8.30
CA ILE A 4 9.62 -12.86 8.19
C ILE A 4 8.14 -13.26 8.04
N PRO A 5 7.22 -12.67 8.82
CA PRO A 5 5.80 -12.96 8.67
C PRO A 5 5.30 -12.54 7.27
N SER A 6 4.28 -13.23 6.77
CA SER A 6 3.50 -12.77 5.63
C SER A 6 2.47 -11.73 6.09
N ILE A 7 2.08 -10.81 5.21
CA ILE A 7 0.96 -9.91 5.49
C ILE A 7 -0.35 -10.70 5.75
N LEU A 8 -0.50 -11.87 5.13
CA LEU A 8 -1.66 -12.73 5.31
C LEU A 8 -1.73 -13.40 6.68
N ASP A 9 -0.63 -13.42 7.43
CA ASP A 9 -0.60 -13.94 8.80
C ASP A 9 -1.43 -13.09 9.77
N PHE A 10 -1.86 -11.91 9.35
CA PHE A 10 -2.67 -10.99 10.15
C PHE A 10 -4.12 -10.91 9.64
N LYS A 11 -4.50 -11.80 8.72
CA LYS A 11 -5.84 -11.79 8.09
C LYS A 11 -6.94 -12.18 9.07
N ASN A 12 -6.69 -13.12 9.96
CA ASN A 12 -7.65 -13.57 10.96
C ASN A 12 -6.91 -14.17 12.16
N GLU A 13 -7.66 -14.56 13.16
CA GLU A 13 -7.10 -15.09 14.40
C GLU A 13 -6.34 -16.40 14.17
N ASP A 14 -6.86 -17.30 13.35
CA ASP A 14 -6.23 -18.60 13.06
C ASP A 14 -4.85 -18.43 12.41
N THR A 15 -4.76 -17.60 11.37
CA THR A 15 -3.48 -17.30 10.69
C THR A 15 -2.49 -16.59 11.59
N PHE A 16 -2.99 -15.76 12.52
CA PHE A 16 -2.15 -15.11 13.52
C PHE A 16 -1.67 -16.09 14.59
N LEU A 17 -2.49 -17.06 14.97
CA LEU A 17 -2.09 -18.16 15.85
C LEU A 17 -1.02 -19.03 15.17
N ASP A 18 -1.16 -19.32 13.88
CA ASP A 18 -0.14 -20.03 13.10
C ASP A 18 1.20 -19.28 13.07
N LEU A 19 1.16 -17.95 12.99
CA LEU A 19 2.35 -17.12 13.15
C LEU A 19 2.99 -17.26 14.52
N LYS A 20 2.20 -17.21 15.60
CA LYS A 20 2.70 -17.43 16.98
C LYS A 20 3.32 -18.82 17.12
N ASN A 21 2.68 -19.85 16.58
CA ASN A 21 3.17 -21.23 16.61
C ASN A 21 4.47 -21.38 15.81
N ARG A 22 4.56 -20.80 14.61
CA ARG A 22 5.83 -20.78 13.85
C ARG A 22 6.95 -20.08 14.59
N PHE A 23 6.66 -19.02 15.34
CA PHE A 23 7.66 -18.36 16.19
C PHE A 23 8.10 -19.27 17.36
N LEU A 24 7.16 -19.93 18.04
CA LEU A 24 7.44 -20.87 19.13
C LEU A 24 8.29 -22.06 18.70
N ASN A 25 8.15 -22.53 17.46
CA ASN A 25 8.96 -23.62 16.91
C ASN A 25 10.46 -23.32 16.81
N TYR A 26 10.88 -22.06 17.02
CA TYR A 26 12.28 -21.68 17.12
C TYR A 26 12.82 -21.70 18.56
N ASP A 27 12.01 -22.08 19.55
CA ASP A 27 12.46 -22.22 20.93
C ASP A 27 13.27 -23.51 21.12
N GLU A 28 14.55 -23.36 21.45
CA GLU A 28 15.46 -24.48 21.71
C GLU A 28 15.06 -25.29 22.94
N ARG A 29 14.27 -24.71 23.85
CA ARG A 29 13.75 -25.43 25.03
C ARG A 29 12.76 -26.52 24.66
N SER A 30 12.18 -26.49 23.46
CA SER A 30 11.07 -27.38 23.11
C SER A 30 11.03 -27.71 21.61
N PRO A 31 11.99 -28.49 21.09
CA PRO A 31 12.03 -28.86 19.68
C PRO A 31 10.89 -29.80 19.22
N SER A 32 9.89 -30.10 20.05
CA SER A 32 8.88 -31.15 19.78
C SER A 32 7.49 -30.88 20.39
N LEU A 33 7.12 -29.63 20.69
CA LEU A 33 5.76 -29.34 21.17
C LEU A 33 4.80 -29.31 19.98
N THR A 34 3.80 -30.19 20.02
CA THR A 34 2.69 -30.18 19.06
C THR A 34 1.92 -28.85 19.17
N PRO A 35 1.43 -28.28 18.04
CA PRO A 35 0.78 -26.96 17.99
C PRO A 35 -0.41 -26.79 18.95
N GLU A 36 -1.02 -27.91 19.36
CA GLU A 36 -2.27 -27.97 20.12
C GLU A 36 -2.14 -27.62 21.60
N LEU A 37 -0.92 -27.49 22.16
CA LEU A 37 -0.71 -27.40 23.61
C LEU A 37 -0.20 -26.05 24.16
N LEU A 38 0.00 -25.01 23.34
CA LEU A 38 0.70 -23.81 23.84
C LEU A 38 -0.13 -22.52 23.99
N LEU A 39 -1.28 -22.33 23.34
CA LEU A 39 -2.06 -21.09 23.48
C LEU A 39 -3.58 -21.33 23.32
N SER A 40 -4.23 -21.91 24.34
CA SER A 40 -5.70 -22.03 24.39
C SER A 40 -6.42 -20.71 24.71
N SER A 41 -5.72 -19.58 24.82
CA SER A 41 -6.36 -18.28 24.95
C SER A 41 -5.52 -17.17 24.35
N ILE A 42 -6.20 -16.33 23.56
CA ILE A 42 -5.75 -15.05 23.03
C ILE A 42 -5.46 -14.11 24.21
N LYS A 43 -4.34 -14.29 24.89
CA LYS A 43 -3.81 -13.20 25.70
C LYS A 43 -2.80 -12.47 24.83
N GLN A 44 -3.04 -11.18 24.58
CA GLN A 44 -2.08 -10.23 24.00
C GLN A 44 -0.83 -10.03 24.89
N THR A 45 -0.62 -10.91 25.86
CA THR A 45 0.56 -10.98 26.71
C THR A 45 1.73 -11.43 25.87
N ASP A 46 2.85 -10.74 26.05
CA ASP A 46 4.08 -11.12 25.39
C ASP A 46 4.61 -12.45 25.93
N PHE A 47 5.32 -13.17 25.08
CA PHE A 47 5.92 -14.46 25.39
C PHE A 47 7.27 -14.58 24.70
N GLU A 48 8.15 -15.38 25.27
CA GLU A 48 9.55 -15.47 24.87
C GLU A 48 9.93 -16.86 24.40
N ILE A 49 10.93 -16.91 23.53
CA ILE A 49 11.65 -18.12 23.16
C ILE A 49 13.13 -17.97 23.52
N ILE A 50 13.82 -19.10 23.71
CA ILE A 50 15.29 -19.13 23.70
C ILE A 50 15.74 -19.44 22.29
N TYR A 51 16.26 -18.42 21.61
CA TYR A 51 16.72 -18.53 20.24
C TYR A 51 18.23 -18.76 20.19
N LYS A 52 18.64 -19.86 19.54
CA LYS A 52 20.04 -20.14 19.25
C LYS A 52 20.51 -19.38 18.01
N ARG A 53 21.59 -18.62 18.16
CA ARG A 53 22.29 -17.96 17.07
C ARG A 53 23.66 -18.61 16.88
N MET A 54 23.89 -19.17 15.69
CA MET A 54 25.22 -19.62 15.30
C MET A 54 26.00 -18.43 14.75
N THR A 55 27.10 -18.07 15.41
CA THR A 55 28.04 -17.03 14.96
C THR A 55 29.28 -17.64 14.29
N SER A 56 29.67 -18.84 14.72
CA SER A 56 30.70 -19.70 14.12
C SER A 56 30.31 -21.17 14.37
N TYR A 57 31.06 -22.15 13.83
CA TYR A 57 30.80 -23.58 14.07
C TYR A 57 30.98 -23.99 15.55
N GLU A 58 31.74 -23.21 16.33
CA GLU A 58 32.11 -23.53 17.71
C GLU A 58 31.43 -22.62 18.74
N ASP A 59 31.01 -21.40 18.36
CA ASP A 59 30.34 -20.47 19.26
C ASP A 59 28.82 -20.46 19.06
N GLN A 60 28.12 -21.06 20.03
CA GLN A 60 26.66 -21.02 20.13
C GLN A 60 26.28 -19.97 21.17
N THR A 61 25.56 -18.93 20.72
CA THR A 61 25.00 -17.91 21.61
C THR A 61 23.49 -18.08 21.70
N TYR A 62 22.95 -17.95 22.91
CA TYR A 62 21.53 -18.06 23.18
C TYR A 62 20.98 -16.70 23.59
N HIS A 63 19.86 -16.32 23.00
CA HIS A 63 19.21 -15.05 23.29
C HIS A 63 17.73 -15.27 23.58
N THR A 64 17.24 -14.61 24.63
CA THR A 64 15.80 -14.49 24.87
C THR A 64 15.23 -13.49 23.87
N ILE A 65 14.21 -13.90 23.12
CA ILE A 65 13.52 -13.04 22.14
C ILE A 65 12.03 -13.06 22.46
N TYR A 66 11.44 -11.89 22.63
CA TYR A 66 10.00 -11.72 22.88
C TYR A 66 9.22 -11.51 21.58
N PHE A 67 8.02 -12.09 21.48
CA PHE A 67 7.20 -12.05 20.27
C PHE A 67 6.74 -10.64 19.89
N TYR A 68 6.07 -9.94 20.82
CA TYR A 68 5.55 -8.59 20.56
C TYR A 68 6.62 -7.51 20.74
N LYS A 69 7.53 -7.66 21.71
CA LYS A 69 8.55 -6.63 21.99
C LYS A 69 9.74 -6.66 21.03
N ASP A 70 10.20 -7.85 20.62
CA ASP A 70 11.41 -7.98 19.81
C ASP A 70 11.12 -8.44 18.38
N PHE A 71 10.30 -9.46 18.20
CA PHE A 71 10.15 -10.12 16.90
C PHE A 71 9.28 -9.30 15.94
N LEU A 72 8.03 -9.03 16.27
CA LEU A 72 7.10 -8.35 15.36
C LEU A 72 7.58 -6.95 14.95
N PRO A 73 7.99 -6.03 15.86
CA PRO A 73 8.44 -4.70 15.47
C PRO A 73 9.68 -4.71 14.58
N LYS A 74 10.58 -5.70 14.76
CA LYS A 74 11.78 -5.84 13.92
C LYS A 74 11.49 -6.50 12.57
N LYS A 75 10.41 -7.26 12.44
CA LYS A 75 10.13 -8.06 11.24
C LYS A 75 9.06 -7.47 10.33
N ILE A 76 8.06 -6.81 10.89
CA ILE A 76 7.00 -6.14 10.12
C ILE A 76 7.58 -5.19 9.06
N PRO A 77 8.59 -4.35 9.33
CA PRO A 77 9.14 -3.42 8.34
C PRO A 77 9.75 -4.06 7.08
N PHE A 78 9.89 -5.39 7.04
CA PHE A 78 10.42 -6.13 5.89
C PHE A 78 9.33 -6.90 5.12
N ILE A 79 8.06 -6.81 5.55
CA ILE A 79 6.95 -7.52 4.92
C ILE A 79 6.74 -7.03 3.48
N ALA A 80 6.72 -5.72 3.26
CA ALA A 80 6.47 -5.17 1.93
C ALA A 80 7.56 -5.62 0.95
N ASP A 81 8.83 -5.50 1.33
CA ASP A 81 9.96 -5.92 0.49
C ASP A 81 9.90 -7.41 0.14
N GLN A 82 9.48 -8.26 1.09
CA GLN A 82 9.34 -9.69 0.83
C GLN A 82 8.18 -9.98 -0.13
N GLU A 83 7.01 -9.38 0.08
CA GLU A 83 5.85 -9.63 -0.75
C GLU A 83 6.03 -9.06 -2.17
N ILE A 84 6.62 -7.88 -2.30
CA ILE A 84 6.97 -7.28 -3.60
C ILE A 84 7.92 -8.19 -4.38
N ARG A 85 8.95 -8.75 -3.71
CA ARG A 85 9.84 -9.73 -4.34
C ARG A 85 9.07 -10.98 -4.79
N ASN A 86 8.17 -11.49 -3.97
CA ASN A 86 7.35 -12.65 -4.32
C ASN A 86 6.44 -12.36 -5.53
N ILE A 87 5.80 -11.19 -5.57
CA ILE A 87 4.97 -10.76 -6.70
C ILE A 87 5.80 -10.68 -7.98
N ASN A 88 6.96 -10.03 -7.95
CA ASN A 88 7.85 -9.94 -9.11
C ASN A 88 8.28 -11.32 -9.61
N LEU A 89 8.70 -12.21 -8.69
CA LEU A 89 9.08 -13.58 -9.05
C LEU A 89 7.94 -14.36 -9.70
N GLU A 90 6.71 -14.18 -9.21
CA GLU A 90 5.52 -14.84 -9.79
C GLU A 90 5.20 -14.27 -11.18
N ILE A 91 5.29 -12.95 -11.35
CA ILE A 91 5.12 -12.29 -12.66
C ILE A 91 6.15 -12.81 -13.67
N GLU A 92 7.42 -12.85 -13.28
CA GLU A 92 8.50 -13.33 -14.15
C GLU A 92 8.35 -14.81 -14.53
N LYS A 93 7.93 -15.66 -13.59
CA LYS A 93 7.80 -17.11 -13.80
C LYS A 93 6.54 -17.49 -14.55
N SER A 94 5.40 -16.90 -14.19
CA SER A 94 4.07 -17.37 -14.61
C SER A 94 3.43 -16.48 -15.68
N PHE A 95 3.81 -15.21 -15.76
CA PHE A 95 3.06 -14.22 -16.55
C PHE A 95 3.89 -13.35 -17.52
N LYS A 96 5.18 -13.65 -17.73
CA LYS A 96 6.13 -12.86 -18.54
C LYS A 96 5.61 -12.38 -19.90
N TYR A 97 4.76 -13.17 -20.57
CA TYR A 97 4.18 -12.84 -21.88
C TYR A 97 2.65 -12.81 -21.89
N LYS A 98 2.03 -12.78 -20.71
CA LYS A 98 0.59 -12.95 -20.52
C LYS A 98 -0.02 -11.76 -19.79
N SER A 99 -0.08 -10.62 -20.47
CA SER A 99 -0.48 -9.35 -19.86
C SER A 99 -1.90 -9.37 -19.28
N SER A 100 -2.85 -10.02 -19.93
CA SER A 100 -4.21 -10.18 -19.41
C SER A 100 -4.26 -11.02 -18.12
N GLU A 101 -3.55 -12.15 -18.08
CA GLU A 101 -3.49 -13.02 -16.89
C GLU A 101 -2.73 -12.34 -15.74
N CYS A 102 -1.63 -11.64 -16.03
CA CYS A 102 -0.89 -10.86 -15.05
C CYS A 102 -1.78 -9.77 -14.41
N LYS A 103 -2.62 -9.10 -15.22
CA LYS A 103 -3.56 -8.10 -14.71
C LYS A 103 -4.57 -8.74 -13.74
N LEU A 104 -5.18 -9.86 -14.12
CA LEU A 104 -6.11 -10.58 -13.25
C LEU A 104 -5.47 -10.98 -11.92
N TYR A 105 -4.25 -11.50 -11.96
CA TYR A 105 -3.48 -11.83 -10.77
C TYR A 105 -3.25 -10.60 -9.85
N LEU A 106 -2.85 -9.47 -10.44
CA LEU A 106 -2.63 -8.24 -9.68
C LEU A 106 -3.94 -7.64 -9.14
N ASP A 107 -5.04 -7.74 -9.87
CA ASP A 107 -6.38 -7.36 -9.41
C ASP A 107 -6.83 -8.19 -8.20
N GLU A 108 -6.63 -9.50 -8.25
CA GLU A 108 -6.93 -10.41 -7.14
C GLU A 108 -6.07 -10.08 -5.91
N LYS A 109 -4.77 -9.83 -6.11
CA LYS A 109 -3.88 -9.38 -5.03
C LYS A 109 -4.36 -8.06 -4.43
N LEU A 110 -4.70 -7.06 -5.23
CA LEU A 110 -5.23 -5.79 -4.74
C LEU A 110 -6.51 -5.97 -3.92
N LYS A 111 -7.43 -6.83 -4.36
CA LYS A 111 -8.65 -7.13 -3.62
C LYS A 111 -8.34 -7.67 -2.23
N VAL A 112 -7.43 -8.64 -2.14
CA VAL A 112 -7.00 -9.23 -0.86
C VAL A 112 -6.35 -8.18 0.05
N LEU A 113 -5.45 -7.35 -0.48
CA LEU A 113 -4.76 -6.32 0.30
C LEU A 113 -5.73 -5.24 0.81
N LYS A 114 -6.70 -4.84 -0.01
CA LYS A 114 -7.75 -3.87 0.38
C LYS A 114 -8.67 -4.44 1.47
N GLU A 115 -9.04 -5.71 1.37
CA GLU A 115 -9.80 -6.42 2.40
C GLU A 115 -9.01 -6.49 3.71
N LEU A 116 -7.71 -6.77 3.63
CA LEU A 116 -6.84 -6.86 4.79
C LEU A 116 -6.72 -5.52 5.55
N ASN A 117 -6.70 -4.37 4.86
CA ASN A 117 -6.77 -3.05 5.52
C ASN A 117 -8.05 -2.89 6.36
N LEU A 118 -9.19 -3.36 5.83
CA LEU A 118 -10.46 -3.32 6.57
C LEU A 118 -10.44 -4.23 7.79
N ILE A 119 -9.78 -5.39 7.69
CA ILE A 119 -9.66 -6.33 8.81
C ILE A 119 -8.70 -5.78 9.87
N LEU A 120 -7.52 -5.29 9.48
CA LEU A 120 -6.52 -4.73 10.39
C LEU A 120 -7.07 -3.54 11.18
N SER A 121 -7.91 -2.69 10.57
CA SER A 121 -8.53 -1.58 11.29
C SER A 121 -9.53 -2.00 12.37
N LYS A 122 -10.04 -3.24 12.33
CA LYS A 122 -11.11 -3.72 13.24
C LYS A 122 -10.69 -4.84 14.17
N THR A 123 -9.55 -5.49 13.91
CA THR A 123 -9.12 -6.65 14.68
C THR A 123 -8.72 -6.31 16.11
N GLU A 124 -9.01 -7.23 17.04
CA GLU A 124 -8.58 -7.16 18.45
C GLU A 124 -7.37 -8.05 18.75
N PHE A 125 -6.97 -8.95 17.85
CA PHE A 125 -5.85 -9.88 18.13
C PHE A 125 -4.45 -9.28 17.84
N VAL A 126 -4.40 -8.10 17.21
CA VAL A 126 -3.16 -7.34 16.94
C VAL A 126 -3.15 -6.06 17.79
N LYS A 127 -2.00 -5.71 18.37
CA LYS A 127 -1.83 -4.46 19.14
C LYS A 127 -1.85 -3.25 18.21
N GLU A 128 -2.34 -2.13 18.71
CA GLU A 128 -2.60 -0.92 17.90
C GLU A 128 -1.33 -0.35 17.25
N ASP A 129 -0.21 -0.34 17.97
CA ASP A 129 1.11 0.06 17.46
C ASP A 129 1.57 -0.80 16.28
N LEU A 130 1.33 -2.11 16.35
CA LEU A 130 1.66 -3.04 15.26
C LEU A 130 0.71 -2.91 14.06
N LYS A 131 -0.57 -2.60 14.29
CA LYS A 131 -1.52 -2.33 13.20
C LYS A 131 -1.06 -1.17 12.33
N VAL A 132 -0.58 -0.09 12.94
CA VAL A 132 -0.06 1.07 12.19
C VAL A 132 1.11 0.64 11.30
N LEU A 133 2.05 -0.14 11.82
CA LEU A 133 3.17 -0.66 11.03
C LEU A 133 2.68 -1.56 9.88
N LEU A 134 1.75 -2.48 10.15
CA LEU A 134 1.20 -3.39 9.14
C LEU A 134 0.44 -2.66 8.04
N LEU A 135 -0.36 -1.65 8.39
CA LEU A 135 -1.07 -0.82 7.42
C LEU A 135 -0.10 -0.09 6.49
N ASN A 136 1.00 0.47 7.04
CA ASN A 136 2.03 1.13 6.23
C ASN A 136 2.71 0.15 5.27
N GLU A 137 3.04 -1.07 5.73
CA GLU A 137 3.64 -2.09 4.87
C GLU A 137 2.66 -2.58 3.79
N ASN A 138 1.39 -2.77 4.14
CA ASN A 138 0.36 -3.14 3.18
C ASN A 138 0.12 -2.05 2.14
N GLU A 139 0.18 -0.77 2.54
CA GLU A 139 0.12 0.37 1.63
C GLU A 139 1.26 0.31 0.61
N LYS A 140 2.52 0.14 1.03
CA LYS A 140 3.67 -0.01 0.12
C LYS A 140 3.47 -1.09 -0.95
N ILE A 141 2.90 -2.24 -0.59
CA ILE A 141 2.60 -3.32 -1.54
C ILE A 141 1.53 -2.86 -2.54
N ILE A 142 0.47 -2.22 -2.05
CA ILE A 142 -0.59 -1.64 -2.90
C ILE A 142 0.00 -0.59 -3.87
N GLU A 143 0.86 0.31 -3.38
CA GLU A 143 1.53 1.31 -4.21
C GLU A 143 2.34 0.65 -5.32
N PHE A 144 3.12 -0.37 -4.96
CA PHE A 144 3.91 -1.16 -5.90
C PHE A 144 3.02 -1.78 -6.99
N ILE A 145 1.94 -2.48 -6.62
CA ILE A 145 1.06 -3.12 -7.59
C ILE A 145 0.45 -2.09 -8.53
N TYR A 146 -0.07 -0.98 -8.00
CA TYR A 146 -0.59 0.07 -8.85
C TYR A 146 0.49 0.62 -9.75
N SER A 147 1.74 0.79 -9.29
CA SER A 147 2.87 1.32 -10.08
C SER A 147 3.34 0.41 -11.20
N HIS A 148 2.86 -0.83 -11.24
CA HIS A 148 3.23 -1.81 -12.25
C HIS A 148 2.84 -1.35 -13.65
N GLU A 149 3.74 -1.54 -14.62
CA GLU A 149 3.60 -1.08 -16.01
C GLU A 149 2.33 -1.57 -16.72
N ILE A 150 1.78 -2.68 -16.23
CA ILE A 150 0.57 -3.28 -16.80
C ILE A 150 -0.63 -2.35 -16.71
N TRP A 151 -0.64 -1.45 -15.72
CA TRP A 151 -1.67 -0.43 -15.53
C TRP A 151 -1.51 0.74 -16.49
N ASN A 152 -0.32 0.93 -17.08
CA ASN A 152 -0.10 1.96 -18.09
C ASN A 152 -0.84 1.64 -19.40
N ASN A 153 -1.11 0.35 -19.67
CA ASN A 153 -1.77 -0.10 -20.91
C ASN A 153 -3.29 -0.29 -20.81
N VAL A 154 -3.89 -0.13 -19.61
CA VAL A 154 -5.33 -0.40 -19.39
C VAL A 154 -6.22 0.77 -19.80
N ILE A 155 -5.67 1.98 -19.92
CA ILE A 155 -6.39 3.15 -20.43
C ILE A 155 -5.70 3.53 -21.75
N ASN A 156 -6.33 3.09 -22.84
CA ASN A 156 -5.91 3.34 -24.21
C ASN A 156 -5.52 4.82 -24.37
N HIS A 157 -4.26 5.10 -24.73
CA HIS A 157 -3.69 6.45 -24.92
C HIS A 157 -4.38 7.27 -26.03
N SER A 158 -5.39 6.73 -26.70
CA SER A 158 -6.00 7.37 -27.87
C SER A 158 -6.92 8.55 -27.55
N ASN A 159 -7.43 8.70 -26.31
CA ASN A 159 -8.37 9.78 -25.96
C ASN A 159 -8.20 10.32 -24.52
N LYS A 160 -7.03 10.85 -24.15
CA LYS A 160 -6.94 11.64 -22.90
C LYS A 160 -7.82 12.89 -23.00
N ILE A 161 -8.49 13.24 -21.91
CA ILE A 161 -9.31 14.44 -21.81
C ILE A 161 -8.37 15.64 -21.68
N LYS A 162 -8.42 16.52 -22.67
CA LYS A 162 -7.65 17.76 -22.72
C LYS A 162 -8.35 18.83 -21.89
N LEU A 163 -7.72 19.23 -20.78
CA LEU A 163 -8.22 20.29 -19.92
C LEU A 163 -7.36 21.54 -20.08
N ARG A 164 -8.01 22.68 -20.33
CA ARG A 164 -7.35 23.99 -20.33
C ARG A 164 -7.15 24.48 -18.89
N LEU A 165 -6.42 23.68 -18.13
CA LEU A 165 -6.01 23.89 -16.75
C LEU A 165 -4.53 23.49 -16.65
N SER A 166 -3.83 24.08 -15.68
CA SER A 166 -2.48 23.67 -15.32
C SER A 166 -2.47 22.30 -14.63
N ARG A 167 -1.29 21.66 -14.61
CA ARG A 167 -1.09 20.38 -13.93
C ARG A 167 -1.55 20.41 -12.46
N SER A 168 -1.21 21.47 -11.73
CA SER A 168 -1.53 21.61 -10.31
C SER A 168 -3.04 21.79 -10.08
N GLU A 169 -3.73 22.53 -10.96
CA GLU A 169 -5.18 22.74 -10.88
C GLU A 169 -5.96 21.44 -11.11
N ILE A 170 -5.60 20.65 -12.13
CA ILE A 170 -6.27 19.37 -12.37
C ILE A 170 -6.11 18.45 -11.15
N ILE A 171 -4.88 18.32 -10.63
CA ILE A 171 -4.63 17.47 -9.47
C ILE A 171 -5.35 18.00 -8.23
N CYS A 172 -5.38 19.32 -8.03
CA CYS A 172 -6.08 19.97 -6.92
C CYS A 172 -7.60 19.74 -7.00
N LEU A 173 -8.20 19.82 -8.19
CA LEU A 173 -9.62 19.54 -8.39
C LEU A 173 -9.97 18.13 -7.91
N PHE A 174 -9.23 17.12 -8.36
CA PHE A 174 -9.46 15.73 -7.96
C PHE A 174 -9.19 15.48 -6.48
N PHE A 175 -8.19 16.16 -5.91
CA PHE A 175 -7.94 16.13 -4.47
C PHE A 175 -9.13 16.67 -3.66
N LEU A 176 -9.70 17.81 -4.07
CA LEU A 176 -10.87 18.41 -3.42
C LEU A 176 -12.11 17.53 -3.56
N LEU A 177 -12.36 16.97 -4.76
CA LEU A 177 -13.46 16.02 -4.99
C LEU A 177 -13.34 14.80 -4.08
N LYS A 178 -12.13 14.26 -3.94
CA LYS A 178 -11.84 13.16 -3.01
C LYS A 178 -12.10 13.55 -1.56
N GLN A 179 -11.64 14.72 -1.11
CA GLN A 179 -11.88 15.19 0.26
C GLN A 179 -13.38 15.36 0.57
N LYS A 180 -14.19 15.69 -0.44
CA LYS A 180 -15.65 15.79 -0.32
C LYS A 180 -16.38 14.45 -0.46
N GLY A 181 -15.66 13.34 -0.65
CA GLY A 181 -16.24 12.02 -0.84
C GLY A 181 -16.99 11.86 -2.17
N LEU A 182 -16.69 12.72 -3.16
CA LEU A 182 -17.31 12.70 -4.49
C LEU A 182 -16.57 11.77 -5.47
N THR A 183 -15.50 11.12 -5.03
CA THR A 183 -14.79 10.09 -5.79
C THR A 183 -14.72 8.80 -4.98
N GLU A 184 -14.82 7.66 -5.67
CA GLU A 184 -14.72 6.33 -5.04
C GLU A 184 -13.27 5.93 -4.68
N SER A 185 -12.28 6.72 -5.12
CA SER A 185 -10.87 6.38 -4.91
C SER A 185 -10.44 6.62 -3.47
N LYS A 186 -10.22 5.52 -2.75
CA LYS A 186 -9.74 5.55 -1.36
C LYS A 186 -8.28 6.01 -1.26
N TYR A 187 -7.45 5.67 -2.24
CA TYR A 187 -5.99 5.83 -2.17
C TYR A 187 -5.47 6.92 -3.10
N ASP A 188 -4.50 7.72 -2.66
CA ASP A 188 -3.97 8.83 -3.48
C ASP A 188 -3.23 8.33 -4.72
N ASN A 189 -2.61 7.15 -4.65
CA ASN A 189 -1.94 6.55 -5.79
C ASN A 189 -2.91 6.09 -6.88
N GLU A 190 -4.06 5.56 -6.49
CA GLU A 190 -5.12 5.17 -7.43
C GLU A 190 -5.68 6.42 -8.12
N LEU A 191 -5.99 7.47 -7.35
CA LEU A 191 -6.42 8.76 -7.89
C LEU A 191 -5.35 9.37 -8.80
N GLY A 192 -4.09 9.36 -8.38
CA GLY A 192 -2.96 9.88 -9.14
C GLY A 192 -2.83 9.21 -10.51
N LYS A 193 -2.94 7.87 -10.57
CA LYS A 193 -2.91 7.14 -11.84
C LYS A 193 -4.10 7.41 -12.72
N LEU A 194 -5.30 7.49 -12.13
CA LEU A 194 -6.49 7.88 -12.88
C LEU A 194 -6.28 9.25 -13.52
N ILE A 195 -5.72 10.22 -12.78
CA ILE A 195 -5.41 11.53 -13.34
C ILE A 195 -4.40 11.45 -14.49
N GLU A 196 -3.26 10.78 -14.27
CA GLU A 196 -2.17 10.66 -15.26
C GLU A 196 -2.61 9.96 -16.56
N ASN A 197 -3.47 8.95 -16.42
CA ASN A 197 -3.93 8.14 -17.54
C ASN A 197 -5.12 8.76 -18.27
N SER A 198 -5.92 9.59 -17.60
CA SER A 198 -7.16 10.13 -18.17
C SER A 198 -7.06 11.56 -18.66
N PHE A 199 -6.08 12.37 -18.22
CA PHE A 199 -6.08 13.81 -18.49
C PHE A 199 -4.74 14.33 -19.05
N GLU A 200 -4.85 15.37 -19.88
CA GLU A 200 -3.75 16.24 -20.31
C GLU A 200 -4.01 17.66 -19.83
N TYR A 201 -2.94 18.35 -19.44
CA TYR A 201 -2.99 19.74 -19.00
C TYR A 201 -2.47 20.67 -20.10
N TYR A 202 -2.97 21.89 -20.15
CA TYR A 202 -2.51 22.88 -21.12
C TYR A 202 -1.28 23.62 -20.57
N SER A 203 -0.18 23.61 -21.33
CA SER A 203 1.03 24.38 -21.02
C SER A 203 1.01 25.67 -21.82
N GLU A 204 0.81 26.81 -21.14
CA GLU A 204 0.87 28.13 -21.80
C GLU A 204 2.25 28.42 -22.39
N ASN A 205 3.31 27.90 -21.76
CA ASN A 205 4.69 28.10 -22.22
C ASN A 205 4.97 27.48 -23.59
N ASP A 206 4.26 26.39 -23.92
CA ASP A 206 4.53 25.59 -25.13
C ASP A 206 3.30 25.53 -26.05
N ASP A 207 2.26 26.31 -25.75
CA ASP A 207 0.96 26.35 -26.43
C ASP A 207 0.45 24.95 -26.81
N SER A 208 0.54 23.99 -25.88
CA SER A 208 0.26 22.59 -26.17
C SER A 208 -0.23 21.83 -24.95
N TYR A 209 -0.97 20.77 -25.22
CA TYR A 209 -1.41 19.82 -24.20
C TYR A 209 -0.28 18.85 -23.87
N LYS A 210 -0.02 18.68 -22.58
CA LYS A 210 1.03 17.83 -22.03
C LYS A 210 0.46 16.77 -21.10
N GLU A 211 1.15 15.63 -21.07
CA GLU A 211 0.82 14.57 -20.14
C GLU A 211 1.05 14.97 -18.69
N ILE A 212 0.12 14.60 -17.82
CA ILE A 212 0.33 14.69 -16.38
C ILE A 212 1.25 13.53 -15.96
N LYS A 213 2.29 13.85 -15.19
CA LYS A 213 3.21 12.88 -14.58
C LYS A 213 3.36 13.18 -13.09
N LEU A 214 3.69 12.17 -12.29
CA LEU A 214 3.94 12.28 -10.85
C LEU A 214 2.80 12.96 -10.07
N ALA A 215 1.54 12.68 -10.43
CA ALA A 215 0.36 13.22 -9.78
C ALA A 215 0.26 12.76 -8.33
N ASN A 216 0.63 11.51 -8.04
CA ASN A 216 0.63 10.96 -6.68
C ASN A 216 1.55 11.73 -5.71
N LYS A 217 2.75 12.15 -6.17
CA LYS A 217 3.67 12.96 -5.36
C LYS A 217 3.07 14.32 -5.02
N LEU A 218 2.36 14.93 -5.96
CA LEU A 218 1.71 16.22 -5.75
C LEU A 218 0.50 16.08 -4.81
N LEU A 219 -0.28 15.00 -4.92
CA LEU A 219 -1.36 14.68 -3.98
C LEU A 219 -0.83 14.51 -2.54
N ALA A 220 0.33 13.88 -2.39
CA ALA A 220 0.98 13.74 -1.09
C ALA A 220 1.48 15.09 -0.54
N SER A 221 2.05 15.98 -1.38
CA SER A 221 2.48 17.30 -0.93
C SER A 221 1.31 18.20 -0.53
N PHE A 222 0.17 18.07 -1.21
CA PHE A 222 -1.08 18.77 -0.90
C PHE A 222 -1.63 18.42 0.48
N LYS A 223 -1.54 17.16 0.91
CA LYS A 223 -1.87 16.77 2.30
C LYS A 223 -1.00 17.47 3.34
N ASN A 224 0.24 17.78 2.99
CA ASN A 224 1.21 18.39 3.88
C ASN A 224 1.17 19.93 3.88
N GLY A 225 0.17 20.55 3.24
CA GLY A 225 -0.05 22.00 3.29
C GLY A 225 0.90 22.83 2.43
N ASP A 226 1.37 22.29 1.31
CA ASP A 226 2.20 23.01 0.35
C ASP A 226 1.47 24.24 -0.22
N LYS A 227 2.16 25.40 -0.33
CA LYS A 227 1.62 26.64 -0.90
C LYS A 227 1.10 26.48 -2.33
N SER A 228 1.63 25.52 -3.08
CA SER A 228 1.17 25.23 -4.43
C SER A 228 -0.30 24.79 -4.49
N ILE A 229 -0.85 24.20 -3.41
CA ILE A 229 -2.27 23.83 -3.34
C ILE A 229 -3.17 25.06 -3.19
N THR A 230 -2.76 26.04 -2.39
CA THR A 230 -3.57 27.23 -2.10
C THR A 230 -3.77 28.07 -3.36
N THR A 231 -2.69 28.28 -4.14
CA THR A 231 -2.78 29.00 -5.41
C THR A 231 -3.65 28.25 -6.43
N ALA A 232 -3.51 26.93 -6.53
CA ALA A 232 -4.34 26.12 -7.43
C ALA A 232 -5.83 26.15 -7.01
N ALA A 233 -6.12 26.08 -5.72
CA ALA A 233 -7.48 26.14 -5.20
C ALA A 233 -8.13 27.52 -5.42
N GLU A 234 -7.38 28.61 -5.23
CA GLU A 234 -7.86 29.98 -5.52
C GLU A 234 -8.14 30.17 -7.02
N SER A 235 -7.24 29.71 -7.88
CA SER A 235 -7.44 29.78 -9.34
C SER A 235 -8.68 29.00 -9.79
N LEU A 236 -8.84 27.76 -9.31
CA LEU A 236 -10.04 26.95 -9.56
C LEU A 236 -11.31 27.63 -9.05
N LYS A 237 -11.26 28.24 -7.86
CA LYS A 237 -12.40 28.96 -7.30
C LYS A 237 -12.80 30.13 -8.20
N ASN A 238 -11.83 30.91 -8.67
CA ASN A 238 -12.10 32.04 -9.56
C ASN A 238 -12.71 31.58 -10.88
N LEU A 239 -12.13 30.53 -11.49
CA LEU A 239 -12.65 29.94 -12.73
C LEU A 239 -14.08 29.43 -12.57
N LEU A 240 -14.37 28.71 -11.49
CA LEU A 240 -15.69 28.12 -11.24
C LEU A 240 -16.72 29.14 -10.75
N SER A 241 -16.29 30.30 -10.26
CA SER A 241 -17.19 31.39 -9.85
C SER A 241 -17.48 32.37 -10.99
N ASP A 242 -16.87 32.18 -12.16
CA ASP A 242 -17.11 33.00 -13.33
C ASP A 242 -18.52 32.74 -13.88
N GLU A 243 -19.38 33.76 -13.87
CA GLU A 243 -20.75 33.69 -14.39
C GLU A 243 -20.77 33.27 -15.87
N ASP A 244 -19.76 33.68 -16.64
CA ASP A 244 -19.64 33.34 -18.06
C ASP A 244 -19.45 31.84 -18.29
N LEU A 245 -18.93 31.11 -17.29
CA LEU A 245 -18.79 29.65 -17.33
C LEU A 245 -20.16 28.94 -17.43
N TYR A 246 -21.20 29.53 -16.84
CA TYR A 246 -22.54 28.95 -16.78
C TYR A 246 -23.45 29.41 -17.93
N THR A 247 -23.00 30.38 -18.72
CA THR A 247 -23.69 30.76 -19.96
C THR A 247 -23.40 29.77 -21.09
N LEU A 248 -24.43 29.04 -21.51
CA LEU A 248 -24.39 28.23 -22.72
C LEU A 248 -24.31 29.15 -23.95
N LYS A 249 -23.21 29.08 -24.69
CA LYS A 249 -23.14 29.71 -26.01
C LYS A 249 -24.15 29.03 -26.93
N GLN A 250 -25.14 29.78 -27.40
CA GLN A 250 -26.09 29.37 -28.43
C GLN A 250 -25.42 29.29 -29.80
#